data_AF-A0A086AD68-F1
#
_entry.id   AF-A0A086AD68-F1
#
_cell.length_a   1.000
_cell.length_b   1.000
_cell.length_c   1.000
_cell.angle_alpha   90.00
_cell.angle_beta   90.00
_cell.angle_gamma   90.00
#
_symmetry.space_group_name_H-M   'P 1'
#
loop_
_entity.id
_entity.type
_entity.pdbx_description
1 polymer ?
#
loop_
_entity_poly.entity_id
_entity_poly.type
_entity_poly.pdbx_seq_one_letter_code
_entity_poly.pdbx_strand_id
1 'polypeptide(L)'
;MLKKNDEKINGFLFVVVLPLLLFAMSYYGFESSYTRLKTAERPPDFLFASVYAYRVIPNYLSLYMTDAFAYVQDHYLYFFKDFLSKNGTPFYHALFIFNSFFFVLCSVILNKLLTFRTEEYLNTNFKRIIHLLSVFFIVITQYAPTNCDMMALFCYLTGVLLTLEYLHSGKNVYFYALTGLIVFSTFVRETACINIAFFAAVFINIKDLKEGKYQVIWKIFPLVAAFLIPYLGLRMIISQKETTFVEGFYIGRNFSSPFNLAGLVFAVVVLYFINTLCISRENKIIFGKYLFFSIPYLLMITLVGLFWEVRLFLPLILTGIIVAYHQFKNPLDLT
;
A
#
# COMPACT_ATOMS: atom_id res chain seq x y z
N MET A 1 -5.37 -35.06 -13.57
CA MET A 1 -6.23 -33.88 -13.89
C MET A 1 -6.88 -33.28 -12.63
N LEU A 2 -7.35 -34.11 -11.68
CA LEU A 2 -7.94 -33.68 -10.39
C LEU A 2 -6.98 -32.86 -9.50
N LYS A 3 -5.75 -33.34 -9.24
CA LYS A 3 -4.74 -32.60 -8.42
C LYS A 3 -4.48 -31.16 -8.90
N LYS A 4 -4.49 -30.92 -10.22
CA LYS A 4 -4.24 -29.59 -10.81
C LYS A 4 -5.44 -28.65 -10.68
N ASN A 5 -6.65 -29.20 -10.61
CA ASN A 5 -7.86 -28.44 -10.30
C ASN A 5 -7.95 -28.15 -8.80
N ASP A 6 -7.61 -29.11 -7.93
CA ASP A 6 -7.58 -28.91 -6.48
C ASP A 6 -6.59 -27.80 -6.08
N GLU A 7 -5.42 -27.74 -6.71
CA GLU A 7 -4.45 -26.66 -6.47
C GLU A 7 -4.96 -25.28 -6.94
N LYS A 8 -5.66 -25.22 -8.07
CA LYS A 8 -6.26 -23.98 -8.57
C LYS A 8 -7.40 -23.49 -7.68
N ILE A 9 -8.26 -24.42 -7.23
CA ILE A 9 -9.37 -24.13 -6.33
C ILE A 9 -8.84 -23.68 -4.97
N ASN A 10 -7.84 -24.39 -4.42
CA ASN A 10 -7.18 -23.98 -3.17
C ASN A 10 -6.49 -22.62 -3.30
N GLY A 11 -5.86 -22.34 -4.44
CA GLY A 11 -5.28 -21.02 -4.72
C GLY A 11 -6.32 -19.91 -4.76
N PHE A 12 -7.47 -20.15 -5.42
CA PHE A 12 -8.57 -19.18 -5.46
C PHE A 12 -9.19 -18.93 -4.08
N LEU A 13 -9.49 -20.00 -3.34
CA LEU A 13 -10.02 -19.90 -1.98
C LEU A 13 -9.08 -19.11 -1.06
N PHE A 14 -7.79 -19.37 -1.17
CA PHE A 14 -6.78 -18.76 -0.30
C PHE A 14 -6.43 -17.31 -0.68
N VAL A 15 -6.36 -17.00 -1.98
CA VAL A 15 -5.91 -15.68 -2.45
C VAL A 15 -7.08 -14.70 -2.61
N VAL A 16 -8.30 -15.18 -2.84
CA VAL A 16 -9.47 -14.33 -3.11
C VAL A 16 -10.51 -14.43 -2.00
N VAL A 17 -10.99 -15.64 -1.70
CA VAL A 17 -12.13 -15.81 -0.79
C VAL A 17 -11.75 -15.52 0.66
N LEU A 18 -10.63 -16.05 1.15
CA LEU A 18 -10.20 -15.85 2.53
C LEU A 18 -9.93 -14.37 2.85
N PRO A 19 -9.16 -13.60 2.05
CA PRO A 19 -9.00 -12.16 2.27
C PRO A 19 -10.33 -11.43 2.29
N LEU A 20 -11.23 -11.71 1.35
CA LEU A 20 -12.55 -11.07 1.31
C LEU A 20 -13.37 -11.33 2.59
N LEU A 21 -13.36 -12.57 3.09
CA LEU A 21 -14.04 -12.95 4.33
C LEU A 21 -13.43 -12.24 5.55
N LEU A 22 -12.11 -12.22 5.68
CA LEU A 22 -11.42 -11.53 6.77
C LEU A 22 -11.69 -10.03 6.74
N PHE A 23 -11.73 -9.44 5.55
CA PHE A 23 -12.04 -8.02 5.37
C PHE A 23 -13.49 -7.70 5.73
N ALA A 24 -14.44 -8.56 5.33
CA ALA A 24 -15.85 -8.43 5.73
C ALA A 24 -16.03 -8.54 7.24
N MET A 25 -15.36 -9.51 7.89
CA MET A 25 -15.35 -9.63 9.35
C MET A 25 -14.77 -8.37 10.00
N SER A 26 -13.73 -7.77 9.41
CA SER A 26 -13.15 -6.55 9.97
C SER A 26 -14.02 -5.31 9.82
N TYR A 27 -14.77 -5.19 8.71
CA TYR A 27 -15.64 -4.03 8.48
C TYR A 27 -16.94 -4.15 9.28
N TYR A 28 -17.60 -5.30 9.23
CA TYR A 28 -18.92 -5.45 9.85
C TYR A 28 -18.88 -6.04 11.27
N GLY A 29 -17.84 -6.81 11.60
CA GLY A 29 -17.72 -7.51 12.88
C GLY A 29 -16.96 -6.73 13.96
N PHE A 30 -16.01 -5.87 13.58
CA PHE A 30 -15.33 -4.98 14.52
C PHE A 30 -15.87 -3.56 14.40
N GLU A 31 -16.32 -2.98 15.52
CA GLU A 31 -16.65 -1.56 15.56
C GLU A 31 -15.36 -0.74 15.52
N SER A 32 -15.08 -0.17 14.35
CA SER A 32 -14.04 0.83 14.15
C SER A 32 -14.22 1.99 15.13
N SER A 33 -13.13 2.46 15.74
CA SER A 33 -13.10 3.68 16.56
C SER A 33 -13.54 4.94 15.79
N TYR A 34 -13.66 4.85 14.47
CA TYR A 34 -14.16 5.89 13.57
C TYR A 34 -15.63 5.64 13.17
N THR A 35 -16.48 5.36 14.15
CA THR A 35 -17.94 5.15 14.00
C THR A 35 -18.65 6.25 13.21
N ARG A 36 -18.08 7.47 13.15
CA ARG A 36 -18.57 8.59 12.33
C ARG A 36 -18.67 8.28 10.83
N LEU A 37 -17.82 7.39 10.29
CA LEU A 37 -17.89 6.98 8.88
C LEU A 37 -19.03 5.99 8.62
N LYS A 38 -19.36 5.16 9.62
CA LYS A 38 -20.48 4.20 9.55
C LYS A 38 -21.85 4.88 9.54
N THR A 39 -21.92 6.10 10.08
CA THR A 39 -23.13 6.92 10.16
C THR A 39 -23.20 8.03 9.09
N ALA A 40 -22.16 8.22 8.27
CA ALA A 40 -22.13 9.28 7.27
C ALA A 40 -22.92 8.86 6.03
N GLU A 41 -23.97 9.60 5.67
CA GLU A 41 -24.79 9.30 4.49
C GLU A 41 -24.06 9.58 3.17
N ARG A 42 -23.10 10.50 3.19
CA ARG A 42 -22.29 10.93 2.04
C ARG A 42 -20.81 11.05 2.41
N PRO A 43 -19.90 11.06 1.41
CA PRO A 43 -18.48 11.33 1.66
C PRO A 43 -18.35 12.68 2.39
N PRO A 44 -17.77 12.71 3.60
CA PRO A 44 -17.74 13.93 4.40
C PRO A 44 -16.84 15.01 3.77
N ASP A 45 -17.24 16.27 3.92
CA ASP A 45 -16.60 17.43 3.27
C ASP A 45 -15.10 17.59 3.60
N PHE A 46 -14.66 17.07 4.75
CA PHE A 46 -13.23 17.07 5.11
C PHE A 46 -12.37 16.26 4.14
N LEU A 47 -12.93 15.28 3.40
CA LEU A 47 -12.20 14.54 2.37
C LEU A 47 -11.82 15.43 1.17
N PHE A 48 -12.54 16.53 0.96
CA PHE A 48 -12.28 17.52 -0.10
C PHE A 48 -11.51 18.75 0.40
N ALA A 49 -11.13 18.77 1.68
CA ALA A 49 -10.42 19.88 2.31
C ALA A 49 -8.99 19.49 2.71
N SER A 50 -8.14 20.51 2.90
CA SER A 50 -6.78 20.37 3.43
C SER A 50 -5.91 19.31 2.70
N VAL A 51 -5.23 18.43 3.43
CA VAL A 51 -4.28 17.43 2.93
C VAL A 51 -4.98 16.33 2.11
N TYR A 52 -6.28 16.11 2.31
CA TYR A 52 -7.05 15.10 1.57
C TYR A 52 -7.50 15.60 0.19
N ALA A 53 -7.53 16.92 -0.04
CA ALA A 53 -7.90 17.52 -1.33
C ALA A 53 -6.98 17.08 -2.49
N TYR A 54 -5.72 16.76 -2.17
CA TYR A 54 -4.73 16.29 -3.15
C TYR A 54 -4.98 14.85 -3.64
N ARG A 55 -5.89 14.10 -2.99
CA ARG A 55 -6.24 12.70 -3.32
C ARG A 55 -7.39 12.65 -4.32
N VAL A 56 -7.15 13.23 -5.50
CA VAL A 56 -8.16 13.46 -6.54
C VAL A 56 -8.91 12.18 -6.92
N ILE A 57 -8.18 11.12 -7.30
CA ILE A 57 -8.83 9.92 -7.86
C ILE A 57 -9.71 9.21 -6.81
N PRO A 58 -9.22 8.88 -5.59
CA PRO A 58 -10.07 8.27 -4.55
C PRO A 58 -11.31 9.09 -4.20
N ASN A 59 -11.19 10.41 -4.16
CA ASN A 59 -12.29 11.28 -3.74
C ASN A 59 -13.43 11.28 -4.76
N TYR A 60 -13.11 11.49 -6.05
CA TYR A 60 -14.12 11.42 -7.11
C TYR A 60 -14.70 10.03 -7.26
N LEU A 61 -13.86 8.99 -7.19
CA LEU A 61 -14.33 7.61 -7.33
C LEU A 61 -15.25 7.20 -6.18
N SER A 62 -14.99 7.67 -4.96
CA SER A 62 -15.86 7.44 -3.81
C SER A 62 -17.23 8.09 -3.96
N LEU A 63 -17.31 9.31 -4.51
CA LEU A 63 -18.60 9.95 -4.84
C LEU A 63 -19.40 9.10 -5.82
N TYR A 64 -18.80 8.77 -6.97
CA TYR A 64 -19.48 7.97 -8.00
C TYR A 64 -19.90 6.59 -7.50
N MET A 65 -19.08 5.93 -6.69
CA MET A 65 -19.40 4.62 -6.12
C MET A 65 -20.54 4.72 -5.10
N THR A 66 -20.61 5.80 -4.32
CA THR A 66 -21.69 6.04 -3.36
C THR A 66 -23.01 6.25 -4.09
N ASP A 67 -23.02 7.09 -5.12
CA ASP A 67 -24.21 7.35 -5.92
C ASP A 67 -24.67 6.09 -6.67
N ALA A 68 -23.74 5.34 -7.25
CA ALA A 68 -24.03 4.07 -7.90
C ALA A 68 -24.59 3.03 -6.92
N PHE A 69 -24.03 2.93 -5.71
CA PHE A 69 -24.51 1.99 -4.70
C PHE A 69 -25.90 2.38 -4.17
N ALA A 70 -26.14 3.67 -3.93
CA ALA A 70 -27.46 4.17 -3.56
C ALA A 70 -28.50 3.85 -4.63
N TYR A 71 -28.17 4.07 -5.90
CA TYR A 71 -29.04 3.72 -7.03
C TYR A 71 -29.35 2.21 -7.08
N VAL A 72 -28.32 1.36 -6.93
CA VAL A 72 -28.47 -0.11 -6.93
C VAL A 72 -29.27 -0.59 -5.73
N GLN A 73 -29.05 0.00 -4.55
CA GLN A 73 -29.79 -0.32 -3.34
C GLN A 73 -31.29 -0.03 -3.49
N ASP A 74 -31.62 1.12 -4.08
CA ASP A 74 -33.02 1.54 -4.24
C ASP A 74 -33.76 0.82 -5.38
N HIS A 75 -33.06 0.41 -6.45
CA HIS A 75 -33.70 -0.19 -7.63
C HIS A 75 -33.60 -1.72 -7.73
N TYR A 76 -32.49 -2.31 -7.27
CA TYR A 76 -32.19 -3.74 -7.51
C TYR A 76 -32.08 -4.58 -6.23
N LEU A 77 -31.71 -3.97 -5.10
CA LEU A 77 -31.52 -4.66 -3.81
C LEU A 77 -32.59 -4.31 -2.77
N TYR A 78 -33.80 -3.95 -3.20
CA TYR A 78 -34.90 -3.57 -2.31
C TYR A 78 -35.15 -4.62 -1.20
N PHE A 79 -35.03 -5.91 -1.54
CA PHE A 79 -35.18 -7.02 -0.59
C PHE A 79 -34.12 -7.05 0.52
N PHE A 80 -32.91 -6.53 0.27
CA PHE A 80 -31.82 -6.46 1.24
C PHE A 80 -31.72 -5.10 1.95
N LYS A 81 -32.62 -4.16 1.64
CA LYS A 81 -32.55 -2.77 2.11
C LYS A 81 -32.59 -2.67 3.64
N ASP A 82 -33.42 -3.48 4.31
CA ASP A 82 -33.53 -3.52 5.78
C ASP A 82 -32.30 -4.11 6.47
N PHE A 83 -31.57 -4.99 5.78
CA PHE A 83 -30.32 -5.56 6.30
C PHE A 83 -29.15 -4.58 6.11
N LEU A 84 -29.08 -3.92 4.95
CA LEU A 84 -28.05 -2.93 4.66
C LEU A 84 -28.18 -1.70 5.56
N SER A 85 -29.38 -1.14 5.69
CA SER A 85 -29.64 0.04 6.53
C SER A 85 -29.32 -0.18 8.02
N LYS A 86 -29.44 -1.42 8.51
CA LYS A 86 -29.05 -1.79 9.89
C LYS A 86 -27.53 -1.86 10.09
N ASN A 87 -26.77 -2.16 9.05
CA ASN A 87 -25.34 -2.44 9.16
C ASN A 87 -24.44 -1.27 8.71
N GLY A 88 -24.99 -0.25 8.05
CA GLY A 88 -24.28 0.97 7.71
C GLY A 88 -25.03 1.86 6.72
N THR A 89 -24.39 2.94 6.29
CA THR A 89 -24.90 3.81 5.23
C THR A 89 -24.50 3.32 3.84
N PRO A 90 -25.17 3.79 2.76
CA PRO A 90 -24.76 3.50 1.38
C PRO A 90 -23.29 3.85 1.11
N PHE A 91 -22.80 4.96 1.69
CA PHE A 91 -21.39 5.35 1.63
C PHE A 91 -20.47 4.30 2.27
N TYR A 92 -20.81 3.78 3.46
CA TYR A 92 -20.02 2.78 4.15
C TYR A 92 -19.94 1.46 3.36
N HIS A 93 -21.04 1.04 2.75
CA HIS A 93 -21.07 -0.15 1.90
C HIS A 93 -20.31 0.04 0.58
N ALA A 94 -20.45 1.20 -0.07
CA ALA A 94 -19.67 1.54 -1.25
C ALA A 94 -18.17 1.54 -0.94
N LEU A 95 -17.78 2.12 0.21
CA LEU A 95 -16.41 2.09 0.70
C LEU A 95 -15.90 0.67 0.93
N PHE A 96 -16.71 -0.19 1.55
CA PHE A 96 -16.37 -1.60 1.75
C PHE A 96 -16.14 -2.32 0.42
N ILE A 97 -17.04 -2.18 -0.56
CA ILE A 97 -16.92 -2.84 -1.87
C ILE A 97 -15.65 -2.36 -2.59
N PHE A 98 -15.43 -1.05 -2.59
CA PHE A 98 -14.28 -0.42 -3.20
C PHE A 98 -12.97 -0.95 -2.60
N ASN A 99 -12.84 -0.89 -1.28
CA ASN A 99 -11.65 -1.35 -0.59
C ASN A 99 -11.46 -2.86 -0.72
N SER A 100 -12.54 -3.64 -0.71
CA SER A 100 -12.49 -5.10 -0.91
C SER A 100 -11.95 -5.47 -2.29
N PHE A 101 -12.37 -4.75 -3.34
CA PHE A 101 -11.88 -4.97 -4.70
C PHE A 101 -10.36 -4.77 -4.78
N PHE A 102 -9.87 -3.62 -4.32
CA PHE A 102 -8.43 -3.35 -4.31
C PHE A 102 -7.66 -4.27 -3.36
N PHE A 103 -8.28 -4.70 -2.26
CA PHE A 103 -7.66 -5.64 -1.33
C PHE A 103 -7.44 -7.02 -1.95
N VAL A 104 -8.42 -7.55 -2.68
CA VAL A 104 -8.27 -8.80 -3.44
C VAL A 104 -7.14 -8.66 -4.47
N LEU A 105 -7.07 -7.53 -5.17
CA LEU A 105 -5.97 -7.26 -6.10
C LEU A 105 -4.60 -7.21 -5.39
N CYS A 106 -4.51 -6.58 -4.20
CA CYS A 106 -3.30 -6.61 -3.37
C CYS A 106 -2.90 -8.04 -3.02
N SER A 107 -3.86 -8.87 -2.60
CA SER A 107 -3.63 -10.28 -2.27
C SER A 107 -3.10 -11.08 -3.47
N VAL A 108 -3.66 -10.85 -4.67
CA VAL A 108 -3.19 -11.48 -5.91
C VAL A 108 -1.75 -11.06 -6.24
N ILE A 109 -1.43 -9.77 -6.12
CA ILE A 109 -0.08 -9.27 -6.37
C ILE A 109 0.91 -9.79 -5.32
N LEU A 110 0.54 -9.83 -4.04
CA LEU A 110 1.38 -10.41 -2.99
C LEU A 110 1.68 -11.88 -3.27
N ASN A 111 0.68 -12.66 -3.67
CA ASN A 111 0.91 -14.06 -4.05
C ASN A 111 1.84 -14.17 -5.27
N LYS A 112 1.72 -13.27 -6.25
CA LYS A 112 2.64 -13.21 -7.39
C LYS A 112 4.07 -12.85 -6.97
N LEU A 113 4.24 -11.86 -6.09
CA LEU A 113 5.54 -11.46 -5.55
C LEU A 113 6.21 -12.59 -4.75
N LEU A 114 5.45 -13.30 -3.92
CA LEU A 114 5.92 -14.42 -3.11
C LEU A 114 6.16 -15.72 -3.90
N THR A 115 5.71 -15.78 -5.16
CA THR A 115 6.00 -16.90 -6.07
C THR A 115 7.09 -16.55 -7.08
N PHE A 116 7.34 -15.26 -7.31
CA PHE A 116 8.34 -14.76 -8.24
C PHE A 116 9.76 -14.86 -7.64
N ARG A 117 10.57 -15.79 -8.20
CA ARG A 117 12.01 -15.98 -7.90
C ARG A 117 12.35 -15.81 -6.41
N THR A 118 11.62 -16.56 -5.61
CA THR A 118 11.78 -16.67 -4.15
C THR A 118 12.83 -17.72 -3.84
N GLU A 119 13.53 -17.64 -2.70
CA GLU A 119 14.57 -18.62 -2.36
C GLU A 119 14.12 -20.07 -2.57
N GLU A 120 14.92 -20.87 -3.28
CA GLU A 120 14.60 -22.28 -3.62
C GLU A 120 14.28 -23.12 -2.39
N TYR A 121 14.78 -22.71 -1.22
CA TYR A 121 14.54 -23.35 0.08
C TYR A 121 13.17 -23.05 0.70
N LEU A 122 12.37 -22.13 0.14
CA LEU A 122 11.08 -21.76 0.70
C LEU A 122 9.98 -22.72 0.21
N ASN A 123 9.61 -23.65 1.09
CA ASN A 123 8.48 -24.56 0.91
C ASN A 123 7.19 -23.77 0.58
N THR A 124 6.38 -24.29 -0.33
CA THR A 124 5.07 -23.73 -0.73
C THR A 124 4.17 -23.40 0.48
N ASN A 125 4.22 -24.20 1.54
CA ASN A 125 3.46 -23.94 2.77
C ASN A 125 3.92 -22.67 3.48
N PHE A 126 5.22 -22.41 3.50
CA PHE A 126 5.77 -21.22 4.14
C PHE A 126 5.39 -19.95 3.37
N LYS A 127 5.38 -20.01 2.03
CA LYS A 127 4.87 -18.90 1.18
C LYS A 127 3.41 -18.58 1.47
N ARG A 128 2.57 -19.61 1.67
CA ARG A 128 1.17 -19.44 2.10
C ARG A 128 1.08 -18.78 3.47
N ILE A 129 1.88 -19.23 4.45
CA ILE A 129 1.89 -18.61 5.79
C ILE A 129 2.28 -17.12 5.72
N ILE A 130 3.31 -16.76 4.94
CA ILE A 130 3.71 -15.35 4.77
C ILE A 130 2.61 -14.54 4.08
N HIS A 131 1.98 -15.09 3.05
CA HIS A 131 0.85 -14.45 2.38
C HIS A 131 -0.30 -14.21 3.36
N LEU A 132 -0.68 -15.22 4.14
CA LEU A 132 -1.71 -15.12 5.17
C LEU A 132 -1.37 -14.04 6.21
N LEU A 133 -0.12 -14.03 6.69
CA LEU A 133 0.35 -13.03 7.65
C LEU A 133 0.27 -11.61 7.06
N SER A 134 0.65 -11.46 5.79
CA SER A 134 0.55 -10.18 5.06
C SER A 134 -0.91 -9.73 4.93
N VAL A 135 -1.82 -10.64 4.58
CA VAL A 135 -3.27 -10.41 4.53
C VAL A 135 -3.79 -9.98 5.90
N PHE A 136 -3.38 -10.65 6.98
CA PHE A 136 -3.77 -10.27 8.34
C PHE A 136 -3.24 -8.89 8.75
N PHE A 137 -2.00 -8.53 8.41
CA PHE A 137 -1.47 -7.19 8.65
C PHE A 137 -2.26 -6.11 7.90
N ILE A 138 -2.67 -6.39 6.67
CA ILE A 138 -3.53 -5.47 5.92
C ILE A 138 -4.88 -5.34 6.62
N VAL A 139 -5.53 -6.44 6.99
CA VAL A 139 -6.85 -6.41 7.64
C VAL A 139 -6.82 -5.71 9.00
N ILE A 140 -5.88 -6.05 9.88
CA ILE A 140 -5.82 -5.49 11.23
C ILE A 140 -5.51 -4.00 11.22
N THR A 141 -4.84 -3.47 10.19
CA THR A 141 -4.53 -2.03 10.09
C THR A 141 -5.71 -1.20 9.55
N GLN A 142 -6.83 -1.85 9.21
CA GLN A 142 -8.03 -1.21 8.63
C GLN A 142 -9.11 -0.87 9.66
N TYR A 143 -8.78 -0.83 10.94
CA TYR A 143 -9.67 -0.26 11.98
C TYR A 143 -10.01 1.22 11.75
N ALA A 144 -9.30 1.89 10.83
CA ALA A 144 -9.58 3.23 10.37
C ALA A 144 -9.72 3.21 8.83
N PRO A 145 -10.92 2.86 8.33
CA PRO A 145 -11.14 2.67 6.91
C PRO A 145 -11.09 4.02 6.18
N THR A 146 -10.37 4.08 5.07
CA THR A 146 -10.36 5.26 4.19
C THR A 146 -10.51 4.85 2.73
N ASN A 147 -10.95 5.80 1.91
CA ASN A 147 -11.25 5.56 0.49
C ASN A 147 -9.98 5.38 -0.36
N CYS A 148 -8.79 5.70 0.16
CA CYS A 148 -7.56 5.73 -0.63
C CYS A 148 -6.55 4.63 -0.27
N ASP A 149 -6.63 4.03 0.93
CA ASP A 149 -5.54 3.20 1.45
C ASP A 149 -5.34 1.91 0.65
N MET A 150 -6.40 1.17 0.33
CA MET A 150 -6.28 -0.08 -0.45
C MET A 150 -5.83 0.17 -1.89
N MET A 151 -6.32 1.22 -2.52
CA MET A 151 -5.90 1.58 -3.88
C MET A 151 -4.43 2.02 -3.90
N ALA A 152 -4.01 2.83 -2.92
CA ALA A 152 -2.62 3.24 -2.78
C ALA A 152 -1.70 2.02 -2.54
N LEU A 153 -2.12 1.08 -1.69
CA LEU A 153 -1.38 -0.15 -1.42
C LEU A 153 -1.25 -1.04 -2.67
N PHE A 154 -2.32 -1.14 -3.46
CA PHE A 154 -2.29 -1.87 -4.72
C PHE A 154 -1.30 -1.25 -5.71
N CYS A 155 -1.35 0.07 -5.91
CA CYS A 155 -0.40 0.78 -6.77
C CYS A 155 1.04 0.63 -6.26
N TYR A 156 1.22 0.64 -4.94
CA TYR A 156 2.51 0.42 -4.30
C TYR A 156 3.07 -0.99 -4.59
N LEU A 157 2.32 -2.05 -4.27
CA LEU A 157 2.75 -3.44 -4.50
C LEU A 157 2.97 -3.73 -6.00
N THR A 158 2.16 -3.13 -6.88
CA THR A 158 2.38 -3.20 -8.33
C THR A 158 3.72 -2.57 -8.72
N GLY A 159 4.07 -1.43 -8.12
CA GLY A 159 5.36 -0.76 -8.36
C GLY A 159 6.55 -1.60 -7.89
N VAL A 160 6.44 -2.27 -6.74
CA VAL A 160 7.42 -3.24 -6.26
C VAL A 160 7.59 -4.39 -7.26
N LEU A 161 6.48 -4.99 -7.72
CA LEU A 161 6.51 -6.06 -8.74
C LEU A 161 7.22 -5.61 -10.02
N LEU A 162 6.86 -4.44 -10.57
CA LEU A 162 7.49 -3.90 -11.78
C LEU A 162 8.98 -3.62 -11.60
N THR A 163 9.39 -3.18 -10.40
CA THR A 163 10.80 -2.97 -10.06
C THR A 163 11.58 -4.29 -10.08
N LEU A 164 11.03 -5.34 -9.48
CA LEU A 164 11.66 -6.67 -9.46
C LEU A 164 11.67 -7.33 -10.84
N GLU A 165 10.62 -7.17 -11.64
CA GLU A 165 10.56 -7.64 -13.04
C GLU A 165 11.56 -6.89 -13.92
N TYR A 166 11.74 -5.57 -13.71
CA TYR A 166 12.77 -4.79 -14.40
C TYR A 166 14.17 -5.27 -14.05
N LEU A 167 14.45 -5.55 -12.77
CA LEU A 167 15.74 -6.07 -12.31
C LEU A 167 16.11 -7.38 -13.02
N HIS A 168 15.17 -8.31 -13.14
CA HIS A 168 15.43 -9.64 -13.69
C HIS A 168 15.36 -9.72 -15.22
N SER A 169 14.41 -9.00 -15.83
CA SER A 169 14.20 -9.08 -17.28
C SER A 169 15.03 -8.07 -18.07
N GLY A 170 15.51 -6.99 -17.44
CA GLY A 170 16.24 -5.90 -18.11
C GLY A 170 15.42 -5.12 -19.17
N LYS A 171 14.13 -5.42 -19.34
CA LYS A 171 13.27 -4.82 -20.36
C LYS A 171 12.80 -3.43 -19.94
N ASN A 172 13.08 -2.43 -20.77
CA ASN A 172 12.67 -1.03 -20.52
C ASN A 172 11.14 -0.84 -20.43
N VAL A 173 10.34 -1.77 -20.97
CA VAL A 173 8.87 -1.73 -20.86
C VAL A 173 8.41 -1.65 -19.40
N TYR A 174 9.05 -2.40 -18.49
CA TYR A 174 8.71 -2.38 -17.07
C TYR A 174 9.08 -1.06 -16.39
N PHE A 175 10.14 -0.40 -16.87
CA PHE A 175 10.55 0.91 -16.38
C PHE A 175 9.57 2.01 -16.82
N TYR A 176 9.13 2.01 -18.08
CA TYR A 176 8.10 2.94 -18.56
C TYR A 176 6.75 2.70 -17.88
N ALA A 177 6.37 1.44 -17.66
CA ALA A 177 5.17 1.08 -16.90
C ALA A 177 5.25 1.58 -15.45
N LEU A 178 6.41 1.42 -14.79
CA LEU A 178 6.63 1.94 -13.44
C LEU A 178 6.52 3.47 -13.38
N THR A 179 7.05 4.15 -14.40
CA THR A 179 6.99 5.63 -14.50
C THR A 179 5.54 6.10 -14.62
N GLY A 180 4.76 5.50 -15.53
CA GLY A 180 3.33 5.79 -15.68
C GLY A 180 2.54 5.47 -14.41
N LEU A 181 2.88 4.37 -13.73
CA LEU A 181 2.26 3.99 -12.46
C LEU A 181 2.55 5.00 -11.35
N ILE A 182 3.75 5.59 -11.28
CA ILE A 182 4.09 6.63 -10.31
C ILE A 182 3.26 7.90 -10.57
N VAL A 183 3.10 8.31 -11.83
CA VAL A 183 2.23 9.44 -12.18
C VAL A 183 0.82 9.20 -11.66
N PHE A 184 0.24 8.04 -12.01
CA PHE A 184 -1.10 7.66 -11.58
C PHE A 184 -1.22 7.58 -10.04
N SER A 185 -0.25 6.91 -9.40
CA SER A 185 -0.22 6.72 -7.94
C SER A 185 -0.10 8.06 -7.20
N THR A 186 0.59 9.05 -7.76
CA THR A 186 0.67 10.40 -7.17
C THR A 186 -0.71 11.07 -7.04
N PHE A 187 -1.62 10.86 -7.99
CA PHE A 187 -3.01 11.35 -7.91
C PHE A 187 -3.88 10.56 -6.93
N VAL A 188 -3.43 9.36 -6.55
CA VAL A 188 -4.09 8.53 -5.53
C VAL A 188 -3.63 8.96 -4.13
N ARG A 189 -2.31 8.98 -3.93
CA ARG A 189 -1.68 9.31 -2.66
C ARG A 189 -0.18 9.55 -2.82
N GLU A 190 0.37 10.37 -1.95
CA GLU A 190 1.79 10.71 -1.88
C GLU A 190 2.70 9.52 -1.56
N THR A 191 2.14 8.39 -1.11
CA THR A 191 2.85 7.12 -0.86
C THR A 191 3.55 6.56 -2.09
N ALA A 192 3.28 7.08 -3.30
CA ALA A 192 4.03 6.78 -4.52
C ALA A 192 5.55 7.04 -4.38
N CYS A 193 5.97 7.97 -3.51
CA CYS A 193 7.38 8.25 -3.28
C CYS A 193 8.16 7.04 -2.74
N ILE A 194 7.49 6.13 -2.03
CA ILE A 194 8.08 4.92 -1.47
C ILE A 194 8.50 3.95 -2.60
N ASN A 195 7.77 3.91 -3.73
CA ASN A 195 8.18 3.11 -4.90
C ASN A 195 9.51 3.61 -5.47
N ILE A 196 9.74 4.93 -5.46
CA ILE A 196 11.00 5.53 -5.90
C ILE A 196 12.12 5.14 -4.92
N ALA A 197 11.85 5.21 -3.61
CA ALA A 197 12.79 4.78 -2.58
C ALA A 197 13.15 3.30 -2.72
N PHE A 198 12.19 2.44 -3.05
CA PHE A 198 12.42 1.02 -3.31
C PHE A 198 13.28 0.80 -4.56
N PHE A 199 12.96 1.45 -5.67
CA PHE A 199 13.76 1.39 -6.90
C PHE A 199 15.21 1.84 -6.64
N ALA A 200 15.39 2.96 -5.93
CA ALA A 200 16.70 3.47 -5.53
C ALA A 200 17.46 2.45 -4.65
N ALA A 201 16.79 1.82 -3.68
CA ALA A 201 17.41 0.84 -2.80
C ALA A 201 17.92 -0.42 -3.53
N VAL A 202 17.18 -0.87 -4.54
CA VAL A 202 17.52 -2.05 -5.34
C VAL A 202 18.69 -1.76 -6.30
N PHE A 203 18.68 -0.61 -6.99
CA PHE A 203 19.67 -0.34 -8.05
C PHE A 203 20.91 0.44 -7.59
N ILE A 204 20.84 1.21 -6.49
CA ILE A 204 22.01 1.97 -6.02
C ILE A 204 22.93 1.05 -5.22
N ASN A 205 24.10 0.77 -5.76
CA ASN A 205 25.22 0.17 -5.02
C ASN A 205 26.18 1.24 -4.50
N ILE A 206 26.45 1.20 -3.19
CA ILE A 206 27.35 2.15 -2.53
C ILE A 206 28.79 2.04 -3.08
N LYS A 207 29.16 0.85 -3.59
CA LYS A 207 30.46 0.62 -4.25
C LYS A 207 30.53 1.30 -5.62
N ASP A 208 29.52 1.11 -6.47
CA ASP A 208 29.44 1.74 -7.80
C ASP A 208 29.34 3.27 -7.71
N LEU A 209 28.72 3.79 -6.64
CA LEU A 209 28.64 5.23 -6.37
C LEU A 209 30.01 5.82 -5.97
N LYS A 210 30.83 5.05 -5.23
CA LYS A 210 32.22 5.43 -4.91
C LYS A 210 33.14 5.35 -6.13
N GLU A 211 32.80 4.53 -7.11
CA GLU A 211 33.52 4.39 -8.39
C GLU A 211 33.07 5.41 -9.46
N GLY A 212 32.13 6.33 -9.14
CA GLY A 212 31.71 7.40 -10.05
C GLY A 212 30.78 6.98 -11.19
N LYS A 213 30.14 5.80 -11.12
CA LYS A 213 29.17 5.34 -12.14
C LYS A 213 27.79 5.94 -11.90
N TYR A 214 27.60 7.21 -12.28
CA TYR A 214 26.33 7.96 -12.11
C TYR A 214 25.18 7.52 -13.05
N GLN A 215 25.37 6.50 -13.90
CA GLN A 215 24.35 6.03 -14.85
C GLN A 215 23.04 5.58 -14.15
N VAL A 216 23.13 5.06 -12.92
CA VAL A 216 21.96 4.65 -12.14
C VAL A 216 21.14 5.85 -11.67
N ILE A 217 21.80 6.97 -11.33
CA ILE A 217 21.12 8.20 -10.89
C ILE A 217 20.31 8.81 -12.04
N TRP A 218 20.82 8.74 -13.28
CA TRP A 218 20.08 9.15 -14.46
C TRP A 218 18.79 8.34 -14.70
N LYS A 219 18.73 7.08 -14.24
CA LYS A 219 17.49 6.28 -14.30
C LYS A 219 16.47 6.63 -13.21
N ILE A 220 16.92 7.22 -12.10
CA ILE A 220 16.04 7.64 -11.00
C ILE A 220 15.37 8.98 -11.33
N PHE A 221 16.07 9.85 -12.06
CA PHE A 221 15.56 11.18 -12.39
C PHE A 221 14.17 11.19 -13.08
N PRO A 222 13.89 10.33 -14.10
CA PRO A 222 12.55 10.24 -14.69
C PRO A 222 11.47 9.83 -13.69
N LEU A 223 11.78 8.93 -12.73
CA LEU A 223 10.82 8.50 -11.70
C LEU A 223 10.51 9.63 -10.72
N VAL A 224 11.53 10.41 -10.35
CA VAL A 224 11.37 11.60 -9.49
C VAL A 224 10.56 12.68 -10.22
N ALA A 225 10.85 12.94 -11.49
CA ALA A 225 10.08 13.88 -12.31
C ALA A 225 8.62 13.44 -12.46
N ALA A 226 8.37 12.14 -12.66
CA ALA A 226 7.04 11.54 -12.73
C ALA A 226 6.23 11.69 -11.44
N PHE A 227 6.88 11.87 -10.28
CA PHE A 227 6.21 12.20 -9.03
C PHE A 227 6.05 13.71 -8.84
N LEU A 228 7.12 14.49 -9.05
CA LEU A 228 7.12 15.92 -8.79
C LEU A 228 6.20 16.70 -9.73
N ILE A 229 6.15 16.36 -11.02
CA ILE A 229 5.34 17.10 -12.00
C ILE A 229 3.85 17.01 -11.65
N PRO A 230 3.24 15.82 -11.44
CA PRO A 230 1.85 15.74 -11.03
C PRO A 230 1.59 16.35 -9.66
N TYR A 231 2.51 16.14 -8.69
CA TYR A 231 2.34 16.67 -7.34
C TYR A 231 2.34 18.20 -7.29
N LEU A 232 3.31 18.85 -7.94
CA LEU A 232 3.36 20.31 -8.06
C LEU A 232 2.23 20.86 -8.92
N GLY A 233 1.83 20.14 -9.98
CA GLY A 233 0.68 20.51 -10.82
C GLY A 233 -0.62 20.53 -10.03
N LEU A 234 -0.92 19.48 -9.27
CA LEU A 234 -2.05 19.44 -8.34
C LEU A 234 -1.99 20.57 -7.33
N ARG A 235 -0.79 20.84 -6.81
CA ARG A 235 -0.58 21.93 -5.85
C ARG A 235 -0.91 23.29 -6.41
N MET A 236 -0.50 23.60 -7.64
CA MET A 236 -0.81 24.88 -8.28
C MET A 236 -2.31 25.06 -8.53
N ILE A 237 -3.00 23.98 -8.91
CA ILE A 237 -4.45 24.02 -9.19
C ILE A 237 -5.26 24.16 -7.90
N ILE A 238 -4.90 23.42 -6.85
CA ILE A 238 -5.67 23.37 -5.59
C ILE A 238 -5.34 24.56 -4.68
N SER A 239 -4.10 25.07 -4.67
CA SER A 239 -3.71 26.23 -3.82
C SER A 239 -4.46 27.53 -4.14
N GLN A 240 -5.15 27.61 -5.28
CA GLN A 240 -6.06 28.73 -5.58
C GLN A 240 -7.33 28.73 -4.72
N LYS A 241 -7.64 27.62 -4.03
CA LYS A 241 -8.71 27.49 -3.04
C LYS A 241 -8.08 27.23 -1.69
N GLU A 242 -8.05 28.22 -0.81
CA GLU A 242 -7.57 28.22 0.60
C GLU A 242 -7.27 26.84 1.26
N THR A 243 -6.22 26.13 0.85
CA THR A 243 -5.76 24.91 1.53
C THR A 243 -4.49 25.20 2.30
N THR A 244 -4.59 25.19 3.62
CA THR A 244 -3.46 25.25 4.54
C THR A 244 -2.46 24.12 4.24
N PHE A 245 -1.16 24.46 4.30
CA PHE A 245 -0.02 23.57 4.00
C PHE A 245 0.05 22.34 4.93
N VAL A 246 -0.69 22.37 6.05
CA VAL A 246 -0.71 21.38 7.11
C VAL A 246 -2.08 21.44 7.78
N GLU A 247 -2.76 20.29 7.94
CA GLU A 247 -4.02 20.17 8.69
C GLU A 247 -3.82 20.46 10.21
N GLY A 248 -2.57 20.40 10.65
CA GLY A 248 -2.04 20.79 11.95
C GLY A 248 -0.67 20.13 12.18
N PHE A 249 0.24 20.79 12.90
CA PHE A 249 1.47 20.11 13.33
C PHE A 249 1.10 19.13 14.45
N TYR A 250 1.05 17.83 14.15
CA TYR A 250 0.70 16.81 15.13
C TYR A 250 1.88 16.38 16.02
N ILE A 251 3.06 16.99 15.88
CA ILE A 251 4.26 16.68 16.66
C ILE A 251 3.95 16.62 18.16
N GLY A 252 3.25 17.62 18.71
CA GLY A 252 2.86 17.63 20.12
C GLY A 252 1.94 16.46 20.50
N ARG A 253 0.93 16.13 19.68
CA ARG A 253 0.03 14.99 19.94
C ARG A 253 0.71 13.64 19.73
N ASN A 254 1.69 13.54 18.82
CA ASN A 254 2.42 12.31 18.54
C ASN A 254 3.33 11.89 19.69
N PHE A 255 3.95 12.85 20.39
CA PHE A 255 4.83 12.57 21.53
C PHE A 255 4.15 12.69 22.91
N SER A 256 3.01 13.37 23.02
CA SER A 256 2.25 13.47 24.28
C SER A 256 1.18 12.39 24.46
N SER A 257 0.73 11.73 23.39
CA SER A 257 -0.29 10.68 23.51
C SER A 257 0.33 9.28 23.64
N PRO A 258 -0.05 8.47 24.65
CA PRO A 258 0.48 7.12 24.82
C PRO A 258 0.14 6.20 23.65
N PHE A 259 -0.99 6.43 22.97
CA PHE A 259 -1.37 5.66 21.78
C PHE A 259 -0.41 5.88 20.61
N ASN A 260 -0.04 7.13 20.32
CA ASN A 260 0.88 7.43 19.23
C ASN A 260 2.28 6.85 19.49
N LEU A 261 2.76 6.91 20.74
CA LEU A 261 4.02 6.28 21.11
C LEU A 261 3.96 4.75 20.93
N ALA A 262 2.86 4.11 21.31
CA ALA A 262 2.67 2.67 21.09
C ALA A 262 2.70 2.31 19.60
N GLY A 263 2.08 3.11 18.73
CA GLY A 263 2.14 2.92 17.27
C GLY A 263 3.57 3.03 16.70
N LEU A 264 4.37 3.97 17.19
CA LEU A 264 5.78 4.10 16.81
C LEU A 264 6.61 2.90 17.29
N VAL A 265 6.44 2.50 18.55
CA VAL A 265 7.12 1.31 19.11
C VAL A 265 6.75 0.07 18.31
N PHE A 266 5.47 -0.11 17.97
CA PHE A 266 5.02 -1.19 17.11
C PHE A 266 5.76 -1.19 15.77
N ALA A 267 5.81 -0.04 15.08
CA ALA A 267 6.50 0.05 13.79
C ALA A 267 8.01 -0.29 13.90
N VAL A 268 8.69 0.22 14.93
CA VAL A 268 10.11 -0.06 15.17
C VAL A 268 10.34 -1.55 15.46
N VAL A 269 9.54 -2.16 16.33
CA VAL A 269 9.66 -3.58 16.69
C VAL A 269 9.42 -4.48 15.47
N VAL A 270 8.37 -4.19 14.68
CA VAL A 270 8.06 -4.98 13.49
C VAL A 270 9.15 -4.84 12.43
N LEU A 271 9.64 -3.61 12.16
CA LEU A 271 10.72 -3.40 11.20
C LEU A 271 12.04 -4.05 11.67
N TYR A 272 12.32 -4.02 12.97
CA TYR A 272 13.47 -4.71 13.56
C TYR A 272 13.36 -6.23 13.40
N PHE A 273 12.18 -6.80 13.65
CA PHE A 273 11.92 -8.22 13.47
C PHE A 273 12.11 -8.62 12.00
N ILE A 274 11.58 -7.85 11.06
CA ILE A 274 11.78 -8.08 9.62
C ILE A 274 13.26 -8.02 9.25
N ASN A 275 14.02 -7.06 9.79
CA ASN A 275 15.46 -6.98 9.56
C ASN A 275 16.22 -8.21 10.09
N THR A 276 15.67 -8.89 11.10
CA THR A 276 16.21 -10.13 11.66
C THR A 276 15.83 -11.34 10.81
N LEU A 277 14.68 -11.31 10.14
CA LEU A 277 14.24 -12.33 9.18
C LEU A 277 15.06 -12.35 7.88
N CYS A 278 15.77 -11.26 7.54
CA CYS A 278 16.67 -11.23 6.39
C CYS A 278 17.89 -12.15 6.61
N ILE A 279 17.84 -13.35 6.04
CA ILE A 279 18.90 -14.38 6.17
C ILE A 279 20.17 -13.95 5.42
N SER A 280 20.02 -13.38 4.22
CA SER A 280 21.15 -13.01 3.36
C SER A 280 21.66 -11.58 3.64
N ARG A 281 22.99 -11.42 3.62
CA ARG A 281 23.67 -10.13 3.86
C ARG A 281 23.26 -9.07 2.83
N GLU A 282 22.94 -9.48 1.61
CA GLU A 282 22.46 -8.60 0.54
C GLU A 282 21.06 -8.07 0.82
N ASN A 283 20.11 -8.93 1.21
CA ASN A 283 18.74 -8.52 1.56
C ASN A 283 18.75 -7.53 2.71
N LYS A 284 19.63 -7.75 3.70
CA LYS A 284 19.83 -6.82 4.83
C LYS A 284 20.34 -5.44 4.38
N ILE A 285 21.27 -5.41 3.42
CA ILE A 285 21.80 -4.16 2.85
C ILE A 285 20.73 -3.44 2.03
N ILE A 286 19.97 -4.15 1.18
CA ILE A 286 18.89 -3.57 0.37
C ILE A 286 17.79 -3.01 1.27
N PHE A 287 17.37 -3.76 2.29
CA PHE A 287 16.38 -3.29 3.26
C PHE A 287 16.86 -2.07 4.04
N GLY A 288 18.13 -2.04 4.47
CA GLY A 288 18.73 -0.87 5.12
C GLY A 288 18.74 0.37 4.22
N LYS A 289 19.12 0.22 2.93
CA LYS A 289 19.05 1.31 1.94
C LYS A 289 17.62 1.79 1.74
N TYR A 290 16.66 0.87 1.68
CA TYR A 290 15.25 1.19 1.50
C TYR A 290 14.70 2.01 2.67
N LEU A 291 15.02 1.64 3.91
CA LEU A 291 14.67 2.44 5.08
C LEU A 291 15.32 3.83 5.03
N PHE A 292 16.58 3.92 4.61
CA PHE A 292 17.27 5.20 4.46
C PHE A 292 16.61 6.10 3.41
N PHE A 293 16.31 5.58 2.22
CA PHE A 293 15.62 6.34 1.17
C PHE A 293 14.16 6.68 1.54
N SER A 294 13.57 5.95 2.49
CA SER A 294 12.21 6.21 3.00
C SER A 294 12.18 7.23 4.15
N ILE A 295 13.33 7.77 4.60
CA ILE A 295 13.38 8.79 5.66
C ILE A 295 12.48 10.02 5.36
N PRO A 296 12.47 10.60 4.15
CA PRO A 296 11.59 11.73 3.85
C PRO A 296 10.11 11.41 4.08
N TYR A 297 9.69 10.17 3.76
CA TYR A 297 8.33 9.70 4.00
C TYR A 297 8.05 9.53 5.50
N LEU A 298 8.98 8.94 6.24
CA LEU A 298 8.85 8.79 7.70
C LEU A 298 8.76 10.15 8.39
N LEU A 299 9.57 11.13 7.97
CA LEU A 299 9.52 12.50 8.48
C LEU A 299 8.15 13.16 8.23
N MET A 300 7.57 12.96 7.05
CA MET A 300 6.22 13.45 6.76
C MET A 300 5.15 12.81 7.65
N ILE A 301 5.28 11.51 7.97
CA ILE A 301 4.41 10.85 8.95
C ILE A 301 4.57 11.50 10.34
N THR A 302 5.78 11.80 10.78
CA THR A 302 6.03 12.43 12.09
C THR A 302 5.37 13.81 12.21
N LEU A 303 5.36 14.56 11.10
CA LEU A 303 4.88 15.94 11.05
C LEU A 303 3.36 16.05 10.93
N VAL A 304 2.76 15.22 10.06
CA VAL A 304 1.36 15.36 9.63
C VAL A 304 0.51 14.12 9.95
N GLY A 305 1.14 12.95 10.07
CA GLY A 305 0.45 11.70 10.38
C GLY A 305 0.28 11.46 11.89
N LEU A 306 -0.65 10.58 12.24
CA LEU A 306 -0.79 10.04 13.59
C LEU A 306 -0.11 8.68 13.64
N PHE A 307 0.89 8.51 14.52
CA PHE A 307 1.59 7.22 14.64
C PHE A 307 0.69 6.07 15.05
N TRP A 308 -0.39 6.36 15.77
CA TRP A 308 -1.41 5.35 16.09
C TRP A 308 -1.96 4.71 14.82
N GLU A 309 -1.99 5.41 13.68
CA GLU A 309 -2.43 4.88 12.38
C GLU A 309 -1.37 3.99 11.75
N VAL A 310 -1.25 2.76 12.28
CA VAL A 310 -0.25 1.77 11.85
C VAL A 310 -0.27 1.48 10.34
N ARG A 311 -1.42 1.71 9.67
CA ARG A 311 -1.57 1.60 8.21
C ARG A 311 -0.57 2.45 7.41
N LEU A 312 -0.07 3.55 7.98
CA LEU A 312 0.98 4.37 7.35
C LEU A 312 2.31 3.62 7.20
N PHE A 313 2.59 2.66 8.07
CA PHE A 313 3.80 1.84 8.01
C PHE A 313 3.63 0.56 7.18
N LEU A 314 2.40 0.25 6.73
CA LEU A 314 2.09 -0.99 6.02
C LEU A 314 2.91 -1.19 4.73
N PRO A 315 3.14 -0.17 3.86
CA PRO A 315 4.02 -0.33 2.70
C PRO A 315 5.46 -0.72 3.08
N LEU A 316 5.99 -0.16 4.17
CA LEU A 316 7.32 -0.47 4.68
C LEU A 316 7.40 -1.92 5.19
N ILE A 317 6.41 -2.34 5.96
CA ILE A 317 6.30 -3.70 6.52
C ILE A 317 6.19 -4.73 5.40
N LEU A 318 5.27 -4.56 4.45
CA LEU A 318 5.08 -5.52 3.36
C LEU A 318 6.31 -5.62 2.46
N THR A 319 6.96 -4.50 2.17
CA THR A 319 8.19 -4.50 1.36
C THR A 319 9.33 -5.17 2.07
N GLY A 320 9.46 -4.93 3.38
CA GLY A 320 10.46 -5.62 4.18
C GLY A 320 10.26 -7.14 4.17
N ILE A 321 9.02 -7.61 4.28
CA ILE A 321 8.68 -9.03 4.13
C ILE A 321 9.07 -9.55 2.73
N ILE A 322 8.72 -8.82 1.66
CA ILE A 322 9.06 -9.21 0.29
C ILE A 322 10.57 -9.28 0.09
N VAL A 323 11.32 -8.25 0.53
CA VAL A 323 12.79 -8.18 0.42
C VAL A 323 13.45 -9.29 1.22
N ALA A 324 12.92 -9.64 2.40
CA ALA A 324 13.50 -10.69 3.24
C ALA A 324 13.55 -12.04 2.51
N TYR A 325 12.54 -12.35 1.69
CA TYR A 325 12.38 -13.65 1.03
C TYR A 325 12.71 -13.66 -0.48
N HIS A 326 13.00 -12.51 -1.08
CA HIS A 326 13.32 -12.42 -2.49
C HIS A 326 14.80 -12.74 -2.76
N GLN A 327 15.09 -13.49 -3.83
CA GLN A 327 16.45 -13.70 -4.31
C GLN A 327 16.83 -12.58 -5.28
N PHE A 328 17.80 -11.75 -4.88
CA PHE A 328 18.31 -10.69 -5.75
C PHE A 328 19.47 -11.14 -6.65
N LYS A 329 20.06 -12.33 -6.42
CA LYS A 329 21.15 -12.87 -7.21
C LYS A 329 20.63 -13.76 -8.35
N ASN A 330 21.20 -13.61 -9.55
CA ASN A 330 20.98 -14.60 -10.61
C ASN A 330 21.67 -15.91 -10.21
N PRO A 331 21.04 -17.09 -10.41
CA PRO A 331 21.66 -18.38 -10.16
C PRO A 331 22.90 -18.66 -11.05
N LEU A 332 23.16 -17.81 -12.06
CA LEU A 332 24.33 -17.88 -12.93
C LEU A 332 25.58 -17.19 -12.37
N ASP A 333 25.47 -16.38 -11.30
CA ASP A 333 26.63 -15.74 -10.63
C ASP A 333 27.18 -16.60 -9.47
N LEU A 334 26.82 -17.89 -9.43
CA LEU A 334 27.27 -18.87 -8.41
C LEU A 334 28.03 -20.06 -9.02
N THR A 335 28.30 -20.02 -10.32
CA THR A 335 29.25 -20.88 -11.03
C THR A 335 30.38 -20.01 -11.56
#